data_AF-A0A318LHU0-F1
#
_entry.id   AF-A0A318LHU0-F1
#
_cell.length_a   1.000
_cell.length_b   1.000
_cell.length_c   1.000
_cell.angle_alpha   90.00
_cell.angle_beta   90.00
_cell.angle_gamma   90.00
#
_symmetry.space_group_name_H-M   'P 1'
#
loop_
_entity.id
_entity.type
_entity.pdbx_description
1 polymer ?
#
loop_
_entity_poly.entity_id
_entity_poly.type
_entity_poly.pdbx_seq_one_letter_code
_entity_poly.pdbx_strand_id
1 'polypeptide(L)'
;MTRRCTPAATGYRASGEEIAVIPQLESRDAIDAVREIGAVDGVAALFVGPADLAVTTGLTTGSAAFAALLDDVASAAKALELPLGTAVGTAAAARELADHHDFVLIANDASLLGQAARALVTDAHRDTTQTGNARRPARGGERLRSGPGSPRWRRSAAPGPTAVALTPSPDRRQVPGGQEEPEDREVNSRCDEWSDLKVRTESEREVERYRRRTGR
;
A
#
# COMPACT_ATOMS: atom_id res chain seq x y z
N MET A 1 12.91 16.64 33.33
CA MET A 1 13.98 16.86 32.32
C MET A 1 13.32 17.18 30.99
N THR A 2 13.36 18.45 30.58
CA THR A 2 12.82 18.92 29.30
C THR A 2 13.84 18.66 28.21
N ARG A 3 13.50 17.80 27.22
CA ARG A 3 14.30 17.67 26.00
C ARG A 3 14.13 18.98 25.21
N ARG A 4 15.21 19.74 25.05
CA ARG A 4 15.24 20.93 24.20
C ARG A 4 15.26 20.47 22.74
N CYS A 5 14.36 20.98 21.90
CA CYS A 5 14.56 20.97 20.45
C CYS A 5 15.68 21.96 20.13
N THR A 6 16.77 21.47 19.55
CA THR A 6 17.80 22.29 18.92
C THR A 6 17.35 22.61 17.49
N PRO A 7 17.59 23.81 16.93
CA PRO A 7 17.23 24.09 15.55
C PRO A 7 18.03 23.19 14.60
N ALA A 8 17.35 22.58 13.63
CA ALA A 8 17.95 21.69 12.64
C ALA A 8 19.07 22.40 11.87
N ALA A 9 20.26 21.78 11.85
CA ALA A 9 21.39 22.29 11.08
C ALA A 9 21.18 22.01 9.57
N THR A 10 21.49 23.01 8.74
CA THR A 10 21.13 23.05 7.32
C THR A 10 22.16 22.30 6.45
N GLY A 11 22.05 20.98 6.34
CA GLY A 11 22.85 20.18 5.38
C GLY A 11 22.64 18.66 5.47
N TYR A 12 22.95 17.90 4.41
CA TYR A 12 22.76 16.44 4.31
C TYR A 12 23.42 15.63 5.45
N ARG A 13 24.49 16.15 6.05
CA ARG A 13 25.18 15.49 7.18
C ARG A 13 24.60 15.85 8.55
N ALA A 14 23.91 16.98 8.65
CA ALA A 14 23.25 17.43 9.86
C ALA A 14 21.90 16.72 10.08
N SER A 15 21.25 16.24 9.01
CA SER A 15 20.01 15.47 9.10
C SER A 15 20.19 14.07 9.69
N GLY A 16 21.42 13.56 9.82
CA GLY A 16 21.69 12.22 10.33
C GLY A 16 21.18 11.97 11.75
N GLU A 17 21.14 13.01 12.59
CA GLU A 17 20.65 12.93 13.98
C GLU A 17 19.11 12.83 14.08
N GLU A 18 18.39 13.03 12.97
CA GLU A 18 16.92 12.95 12.89
C GLU A 18 16.43 11.72 12.09
N ILE A 19 17.33 10.80 11.73
CA ILE A 19 16.97 9.60 10.96
C ILE A 19 16.62 8.46 11.91
N ALA A 20 15.44 7.86 11.72
CA ALA A 20 15.08 6.61 12.36
C ALA A 20 15.52 5.42 11.50
N VAL A 21 16.36 4.54 12.05
CA VAL A 21 16.69 3.25 11.43
C VAL A 21 15.83 2.17 12.08
N ILE A 22 14.99 1.52 11.28
CA ILE A 22 14.03 0.50 11.74
C ILE A 22 14.22 -0.75 10.86
N PRO A 23 15.03 -1.74 11.27
CA PRO A 23 15.18 -2.98 10.53
C PRO A 23 13.87 -3.79 10.50
N GLN A 24 13.59 -4.34 9.32
CA GLN A 24 12.47 -5.25 9.11
C GLN A 24 12.91 -6.70 9.34
N LEU A 25 12.26 -7.36 10.29
CA LEU A 25 12.47 -8.74 10.70
C LEU A 25 11.45 -9.62 9.96
N GLU A 26 11.89 -10.21 8.85
CA GLU A 26 11.01 -10.92 7.91
C GLU A 26 11.58 -12.25 7.40
N SER A 27 12.58 -12.77 8.09
CA SER A 27 13.18 -14.07 7.81
C SER A 27 13.57 -14.80 9.09
N ARG A 28 13.70 -16.12 9.03
CA ARG A 28 14.13 -16.93 10.18
C ARG A 28 15.46 -16.42 10.76
N ASP A 29 16.44 -16.18 9.90
CA ASP A 29 17.76 -15.69 10.30
C ASP A 29 17.67 -14.34 11.02
N ALA A 30 16.80 -13.44 10.57
CA ALA A 30 16.60 -12.14 11.22
C ALA A 30 15.97 -12.28 12.62
N ILE A 31 15.03 -13.22 12.80
CA ILE A 31 14.44 -13.52 14.12
C ILE A 31 15.50 -14.12 15.04
N ASP A 32 16.27 -15.10 14.56
CA ASP A 32 17.33 -15.73 15.36
C ASP A 32 18.43 -14.71 15.77
N ALA A 33 18.68 -13.69 14.93
CA ALA A 33 19.64 -12.62 15.19
C ALA A 33 19.03 -11.35 15.81
N VAL A 34 17.77 -11.36 16.23
CA VAL A 34 17.04 -10.14 16.64
C VAL A 34 17.75 -9.31 17.71
N ARG A 35 18.40 -9.98 18.67
CA ARG A 35 19.14 -9.31 19.75
C ARG A 35 20.42 -8.64 19.26
N GLU A 36 21.10 -9.26 18.31
CA GLU A 36 22.31 -8.68 17.70
C GLU A 36 21.93 -7.48 16.83
N ILE A 37 20.87 -7.60 16.03
CA ILE A 37 20.34 -6.52 15.19
C ILE A 37 19.90 -5.33 16.06
N GLY A 38 19.07 -5.56 17.07
CA GLY A 38 18.56 -4.49 17.92
C GLY A 38 19.61 -3.85 18.84
N ALA A 39 20.74 -4.51 19.09
CA ALA A 39 21.86 -3.93 19.85
C ALA A 39 22.77 -3.01 19.02
N VAL A 40 22.55 -2.91 17.70
CA VAL A 40 23.33 -2.00 16.84
C VAL A 40 23.01 -0.54 17.20
N ASP A 41 24.07 0.24 17.40
CA ASP A 41 23.95 1.68 17.68
C ASP A 41 23.21 2.40 16.55
N GLY A 42 22.24 3.23 16.91
CA GLY A 42 21.37 3.95 15.97
C GLY A 42 20.09 3.22 15.54
N VAL A 43 19.87 1.96 15.95
CA VAL A 43 18.56 1.31 15.75
C VAL A 43 17.52 1.96 16.66
N ALA A 44 16.48 2.51 16.04
CA ALA A 44 15.45 3.29 16.73
C ALA A 44 14.24 2.46 17.16
N ALA A 45 13.95 1.39 16.44
CA ALA A 45 12.84 0.47 16.68
C ALA A 45 13.05 -0.84 15.92
N LEU A 46 12.26 -1.87 16.22
CA LEU A 46 12.17 -3.09 15.44
C LEU A 46 10.82 -3.16 14.72
N PHE A 47 10.80 -3.76 13.54
CA PHE A 47 9.57 -3.96 12.78
C PHE A 47 9.47 -5.40 12.28
N VAL A 48 8.33 -6.06 12.45
CA VAL A 48 8.09 -7.40 11.90
C VAL A 48 7.24 -7.31 10.64
N GLY A 49 7.69 -7.95 9.57
CA GLY A 49 6.94 -8.12 8.32
C GLY A 49 6.27 -9.50 8.29
N PRO A 50 5.03 -9.68 8.77
CA PRO A 50 4.45 -11.01 8.94
C PRO A 50 4.18 -11.74 7.61
N ALA A 51 3.89 -11.01 6.54
CA ALA A 51 3.63 -11.61 5.22
C ALA A 51 4.90 -12.26 4.66
N ASP A 52 6.00 -11.51 4.60
CA ASP A 52 7.28 -12.01 4.12
C ASP A 52 7.87 -13.05 5.08
N LEU A 53 7.72 -12.87 6.40
CA LEU A 53 8.11 -13.88 7.38
C LEU A 53 7.38 -15.21 7.16
N ALA A 54 6.09 -15.19 6.87
CA ALA A 54 5.32 -16.40 6.59
C ALA A 54 5.83 -17.10 5.31
N VAL A 55 6.12 -16.32 4.27
CA VAL A 55 6.67 -16.84 3.01
C VAL A 55 8.05 -17.46 3.21
N THR A 56 8.96 -16.76 3.88
CA THR A 56 10.35 -17.20 4.05
C THR A 56 10.48 -18.39 5.01
N THR A 57 9.63 -18.47 6.02
CA THR A 57 9.63 -19.60 6.98
C THR A 57 8.77 -20.77 6.52
N GLY A 58 7.88 -20.56 5.55
CA GLY A 58 6.87 -21.54 5.13
C GLY A 58 5.79 -21.81 6.19
N LEU A 59 5.72 -20.99 7.24
CA LEU A 59 4.75 -21.14 8.32
C LEU A 59 3.43 -20.43 7.98
N THR A 60 2.33 -21.04 8.38
CA THR A 60 1.01 -20.40 8.30
C THR A 60 0.87 -19.32 9.37
N THR A 61 0.47 -18.12 8.96
CA THR A 61 0.08 -17.02 9.88
C THR A 61 -1.00 -17.49 10.85
N GLY A 62 -0.85 -17.17 12.14
CA GLY A 62 -1.75 -17.60 13.21
C GLY A 62 -1.51 -19.03 13.73
N SER A 63 -0.59 -19.79 13.15
CA SER A 63 -0.16 -21.06 13.75
C SER A 63 0.64 -20.83 15.04
N ALA A 64 0.66 -21.81 15.94
CA ALA A 64 1.45 -21.74 17.17
C ALA A 64 2.95 -21.54 16.90
N ALA A 65 3.48 -22.13 15.83
CA ALA A 65 4.87 -21.96 15.43
C ALA A 65 5.15 -20.52 14.96
N PHE A 66 4.23 -19.91 14.23
CA PHE A 66 4.37 -18.52 13.81
C PHE A 66 4.25 -17.56 14.99
N ALA A 67 3.30 -17.81 15.89
CA ALA A 67 3.13 -17.02 17.12
C ALA A 67 4.39 -17.05 17.99
N ALA A 68 5.03 -18.22 18.14
CA ALA A 68 6.28 -18.34 18.89
C ALA A 68 7.41 -17.45 18.33
N LEU A 69 7.51 -17.32 17.00
CA LEU A 69 8.49 -16.41 16.39
C LEU A 69 8.20 -14.94 16.72
N LEU A 70 6.92 -14.55 16.75
CA LEU A 70 6.52 -13.19 17.13
C LEU A 70 6.79 -12.92 18.62
N ASP A 71 6.54 -13.91 19.48
CA ASP A 71 6.82 -13.83 20.92
C ASP A 71 8.32 -13.66 21.20
N ASP A 72 9.17 -14.36 20.44
CA ASP A 72 10.63 -14.22 20.53
C ASP A 72 11.09 -12.78 20.20
N VAL A 73 10.52 -12.19 19.15
CA VAL A 73 10.79 -10.78 18.78
C VAL A 73 10.28 -9.83 19.84
N ALA A 74 9.05 -10.00 20.33
CA ALA A 74 8.46 -9.14 21.35
C ALA A 74 9.28 -9.17 22.65
N SER A 75 9.74 -10.37 23.04
CA SER A 75 10.64 -10.57 24.18
C SER A 75 11.98 -9.86 23.98
N ALA A 76 12.56 -9.95 22.78
CA ALA A 76 13.81 -9.27 22.46
C ALA A 76 13.67 -7.75 22.45
N ALA A 77 12.64 -7.21 21.79
CA ALA A 77 12.35 -5.78 21.73
C ALA A 77 12.18 -5.19 23.14
N LYS A 78 11.39 -5.87 23.99
CA LYS A 78 11.20 -5.47 25.39
C LYS A 78 12.51 -5.49 26.19
N ALA A 79 13.34 -6.51 26.01
CA ALA A 79 14.62 -6.62 26.72
C ALA A 79 15.64 -5.55 26.27
N LEU A 80 15.52 -5.07 25.04
CA LEU A 80 16.35 -4.00 24.47
C LEU A 80 15.75 -2.60 24.68
N GLU A 81 14.56 -2.51 25.27
CA GLU A 81 13.80 -1.26 25.43
C GLU A 81 13.56 -0.53 24.08
N LEU A 82 13.40 -1.31 23.00
CA LEU A 82 13.10 -0.78 21.66
C LEU A 82 11.60 -0.89 21.34
N PRO A 83 11.00 0.16 20.73
CA PRO A 83 9.65 0.06 20.21
C PRO A 83 9.52 -1.06 19.17
N LEU A 84 8.40 -1.76 19.17
CA LEU A 84 8.09 -2.82 18.22
C LEU A 84 6.90 -2.45 17.35
N GLY A 85 7.06 -2.57 16.04
CA GLY A 85 5.97 -2.39 15.09
C GLY A 85 5.72 -3.58 14.18
N THR A 86 4.57 -3.53 13.51
CA THR A 86 4.13 -4.57 12.56
C THR A 86 3.21 -4.00 11.48
N ALA A 87 2.92 -4.81 10.46
CA ALA A 87 1.93 -4.52 9.43
C ALA A 87 0.70 -5.42 9.54
N VAL A 88 -0.47 -4.82 9.36
CA VAL A 88 -1.75 -5.53 9.20
C VAL A 88 -2.47 -5.02 7.95
N GLY A 89 -3.56 -5.68 7.58
CA GLY A 89 -4.40 -5.29 6.43
C GLY A 89 -5.72 -4.63 6.80
N THR A 90 -6.04 -4.50 8.10
CA THR A 90 -7.32 -3.95 8.56
C THR A 90 -7.20 -3.19 9.88
N ALA A 91 -8.08 -2.21 10.08
CA ALA A 91 -8.18 -1.49 11.35
C ALA A 91 -8.65 -2.37 12.52
N ALA A 92 -9.36 -3.47 12.26
CA ALA A 92 -9.76 -4.42 13.30
C ALA A 92 -8.54 -5.14 13.87
N ALA A 93 -7.72 -5.73 13.00
CA ALA A 93 -6.46 -6.37 13.39
C ALA A 93 -5.50 -5.39 14.08
N ALA A 94 -5.45 -4.13 13.64
CA ALA A 94 -4.63 -3.11 14.31
C ALA A 94 -5.04 -2.88 15.78
N ARG A 95 -6.35 -2.90 16.07
CA ARG A 95 -6.86 -2.74 17.44
C ARG A 95 -6.54 -3.94 18.33
N GLU A 96 -6.60 -5.14 17.77
CA GLU A 96 -6.25 -6.38 18.49
C GLU A 96 -4.77 -6.39 18.91
N LEU A 97 -3.90 -5.72 18.13
CA LEU A 97 -2.46 -5.67 18.39
C LEU A 97 -2.00 -4.42 19.15
N ALA A 98 -2.90 -3.48 19.47
CA ALA A 98 -2.56 -2.18 20.04
C ALA A 98 -1.87 -2.28 21.41
N ASP A 99 -2.14 -3.33 22.18
CA ASP A 99 -1.52 -3.56 23.50
C ASP A 99 -0.15 -4.28 23.40
N HIS A 100 0.21 -4.77 22.21
CA HIS A 100 1.40 -5.60 21.99
C HIS A 100 2.45 -4.93 21.10
N HIS A 101 2.09 -3.85 20.42
CA HIS A 101 2.97 -3.13 19.49
C HIS A 101 2.85 -1.63 19.72
N ASP A 102 3.98 -0.93 19.64
CA ASP A 102 4.06 0.52 19.81
C ASP A 102 3.57 1.27 18.56
N PHE A 103 3.66 0.64 17.39
CA PHE A 103 3.16 1.19 16.13
C PHE A 103 2.69 0.11 15.15
N VAL A 104 1.65 0.41 14.37
CA VAL A 104 1.06 -0.55 13.42
C VAL A 104 0.80 0.13 12.08
N LEU A 105 1.35 -0.45 11.01
CA LEU A 105 1.02 -0.08 9.64
C LEU A 105 -0.29 -0.78 9.23
N ILE A 106 -1.36 -0.01 9.06
CA ILE A 106 -2.71 -0.56 8.89
C ILE A 106 -3.02 -0.94 7.42
N ALA A 107 -2.43 -0.22 6.48
CA ALA A 107 -2.62 -0.43 5.05
C ALA A 107 -1.51 0.25 4.24
N ASN A 108 -1.40 -0.13 2.97
CA ASN A 108 -0.66 0.58 1.94
C ASN A 108 -1.62 1.18 0.91
N ASP A 109 -1.17 2.22 0.21
CA ASP A 109 -1.92 2.95 -0.81
C ASP A 109 -2.43 2.06 -1.95
N ALA A 110 -1.62 1.14 -2.45
CA ALA A 110 -1.99 0.22 -3.52
C ALA A 110 -3.15 -0.68 -3.10
N SER A 111 -3.13 -1.19 -1.87
CA SER A 111 -4.21 -2.01 -1.32
C SER A 111 -5.48 -1.20 -1.08
N LEU A 112 -5.36 0.03 -0.57
CA LEU A 112 -6.50 0.94 -0.38
C LEU A 112 -7.16 1.27 -1.71
N LEU A 113 -6.38 1.64 -2.72
CA LEU A 113 -6.88 1.95 -4.06
C LEU A 113 -7.53 0.71 -4.70
N GLY A 114 -6.88 -0.45 -4.61
CA GLY A 114 -7.40 -1.70 -5.14
C GLY A 114 -8.72 -2.13 -4.48
N GLN A 115 -8.86 -1.95 -3.16
CA GLN A 115 -10.10 -2.23 -2.44
C GLN A 115 -11.22 -1.28 -2.87
N ALA A 116 -10.94 0.04 -2.95
CA ALA A 116 -11.93 1.04 -3.36
C ALA A 116 -12.41 0.80 -4.80
N ALA A 117 -11.49 0.50 -5.73
CA ALA A 117 -11.83 0.21 -7.12
C ALA A 117 -12.73 -1.04 -7.25
N ARG A 118 -12.42 -2.11 -6.53
CA ARG A 118 -13.25 -3.33 -6.51
C ARG A 118 -14.64 -3.06 -5.94
N ALA A 119 -14.74 -2.29 -4.87
CA ALA A 119 -16.02 -1.93 -4.26
C ALA A 119 -16.90 -1.17 -5.26
N LEU A 120 -16.35 -0.15 -5.92
CA LEU A 120 -17.05 0.65 -6.92
C LEU A 120 -17.62 -0.20 -8.06
N VAL A 121 -16.80 -1.10 -8.63
CA VAL A 121 -17.23 -1.99 -9.72
C VAL A 121 -18.30 -2.97 -9.22
N THR A 122 -18.13 -3.52 -8.02
CA THR A 122 -19.12 -4.45 -7.43
C THR A 122 -20.47 -3.77 -7.23
N ASP A 123 -20.50 -2.55 -6.72
CA ASP A 123 -21.74 -1.79 -6.51
C ASP A 123 -22.42 -1.45 -7.83
N ALA A 124 -21.67 -1.01 -8.84
CA ALA A 124 -22.21 -0.76 -10.17
C ALA A 124 -22.85 -2.02 -10.79
N HIS A 125 -22.28 -3.21 -10.54
CA HIS A 125 -22.85 -4.46 -11.03
C HIS A 125 -24.11 -4.90 -10.26
N ARG A 126 -24.23 -4.58 -8.95
CA ARG A 126 -25.44 -4.91 -8.17
C ARG A 126 -26.68 -4.22 -8.74
N ASP A 127 -26.57 -2.96 -9.12
CA ASP A 127 -27.68 -2.18 -9.70
C ASP A 127 -28.18 -2.75 -11.04
N THR A 128 -27.29 -3.37 -11.83
CA THR A 128 -27.68 -3.97 -13.12
C THR A 128 -28.49 -5.26 -12.97
N THR A 129 -28.28 -6.03 -11.88
CA THR A 129 -28.98 -7.30 -11.66
C THR A 129 -30.38 -7.14 -11.05
N GLN A 130 -30.63 -6.09 -10.27
CA GLN A 130 -31.98 -5.80 -9.75
C GLN A 130 -32.90 -5.15 -10.80
N THR A 131 -32.34 -4.42 -11.76
CA THR A 131 -33.14 -3.76 -12.81
C THR A 131 -33.63 -4.74 -13.91
N GLY A 132 -33.02 -5.94 -14.01
CA GLY A 132 -33.38 -6.96 -15.00
C GLY A 132 -34.64 -7.80 -14.70
N ASN A 133 -35.18 -7.74 -13.47
CA ASN A 133 -36.38 -8.51 -13.07
C ASN A 133 -37.65 -7.66 -12.95
N ALA A 134 -37.58 -6.36 -13.26
CA ALA A 134 -38.77 -5.55 -13.46
C ALA A 134 -39.40 -5.91 -14.81
N ARG A 135 -40.49 -6.69 -14.78
CA ARG A 135 -41.33 -7.03 -15.95
C ARG A 135 -41.53 -5.79 -16.83
N ARG A 136 -41.03 -5.83 -18.07
CA ARG A 136 -41.38 -4.87 -19.12
C ARG A 136 -42.92 -4.80 -19.20
N PRO A 137 -43.56 -3.63 -19.00
CA PRO A 137 -44.97 -3.52 -19.32
C PRO A 137 -45.13 -3.77 -20.83
N ALA A 138 -46.14 -4.56 -21.19
CA ALA A 138 -46.44 -4.90 -22.56
C ALA A 138 -46.61 -3.61 -23.39
N ARG A 139 -45.89 -3.51 -24.51
CA ARG A 139 -46.06 -2.40 -25.45
C ARG A 139 -47.42 -2.55 -26.14
N GLY A 140 -48.45 -1.89 -25.62
CA GLY A 140 -49.66 -1.57 -26.36
C GLY A 140 -49.32 -0.56 -27.45
N GLY A 141 -49.62 -0.90 -28.70
CA GLY A 141 -49.30 -0.07 -29.85
C GLY A 141 -50.26 1.10 -30.00
N GLU A 142 -49.73 2.31 -30.01
CA GLU A 142 -50.36 3.47 -30.65
C GLU A 142 -49.39 4.08 -31.64
N ARG A 143 -49.79 4.09 -32.92
CA ARG A 143 -49.08 4.76 -34.00
C ARG A 143 -49.39 6.25 -33.91
N LEU A 144 -48.37 7.09 -33.66
CA LEU A 144 -48.48 8.54 -33.82
C LEU A 144 -47.69 8.97 -35.06
N ARG A 145 -48.39 9.69 -35.94
CA ARG A 145 -47.93 10.19 -37.24
C ARG A 145 -46.82 11.23 -37.09
N SER A 146 -45.91 11.25 -38.06
CA SER A 146 -44.82 12.21 -38.21
C SER A 146 -45.31 13.57 -38.70
N GLY A 147 -44.82 14.65 -38.09
CA GLY A 147 -44.83 16.03 -38.62
C GLY A 147 -43.63 16.82 -38.07
N PRO A 148 -43.04 17.78 -38.83
CA PRO A 148 -41.76 18.39 -38.48
C PRO A 148 -41.92 19.67 -37.66
N GLY A 149 -41.12 19.83 -36.60
CA GLY A 149 -41.06 21.07 -35.80
C GLY A 149 -40.35 20.87 -34.45
N SER A 150 -39.08 21.25 -34.36
CA SER A 150 -38.25 21.36 -33.14
C SER A 150 -38.76 22.42 -32.15
N PRO A 151 -38.08 22.71 -31.01
CA PRO A 151 -37.59 21.91 -29.89
C PRO A 151 -38.14 22.45 -28.54
N ARG A 152 -37.98 21.74 -27.40
CA ARG A 152 -37.73 22.35 -26.06
C ARG A 152 -37.59 21.29 -24.96
N TRP A 153 -36.39 21.16 -24.42
CA TRP A 153 -36.15 20.52 -23.13
C TRP A 153 -36.62 21.46 -22.01
N ARG A 154 -37.53 21.02 -21.15
CA ARG A 154 -37.74 21.63 -19.82
C ARG A 154 -37.13 20.74 -18.76
N ARG A 155 -36.19 21.30 -17.99
CA ARG A 155 -35.73 20.82 -16.68
C ARG A 155 -36.37 21.68 -15.60
N SER A 156 -36.85 21.06 -14.52
CA SER A 156 -36.77 21.50 -13.09
C SER A 156 -37.84 20.78 -12.24
N ALA A 157 -37.67 20.39 -10.98
CA ALA A 157 -36.54 20.13 -10.06
C ALA A 157 -37.13 19.65 -8.70
N ALA A 158 -36.46 18.73 -7.98
CA ALA A 158 -36.32 18.70 -6.50
C ALA A 158 -35.29 17.60 -6.08
N PRO A 159 -34.61 17.69 -4.93
CA PRO A 159 -33.19 17.35 -4.81
C PRO A 159 -32.88 15.99 -4.17
N GLY A 160 -31.80 15.37 -4.64
CA GLY A 160 -31.09 14.23 -4.04
C GLY A 160 -29.58 14.47 -4.15
N PRO A 161 -28.74 13.69 -3.44
CA PRO A 161 -27.36 14.05 -3.13
C PRO A 161 -26.52 14.25 -4.40
N THR A 162 -25.62 15.22 -4.33
CA THR A 162 -24.87 15.78 -5.46
C THR A 162 -24.00 14.72 -6.15
N ALA A 163 -24.55 14.11 -7.20
CA ALA A 163 -23.74 13.39 -8.19
C ALA A 163 -22.97 14.42 -9.02
N VAL A 164 -21.64 14.37 -8.95
CA VAL A 164 -20.79 15.04 -9.94
C VAL A 164 -21.06 14.35 -11.28
N ALA A 165 -21.72 15.07 -12.19
CA ALA A 165 -22.01 14.57 -13.52
C ALA A 165 -20.70 14.43 -14.31
N LEU A 166 -20.28 13.19 -14.57
CA LEU A 166 -19.29 12.91 -15.60
C LEU A 166 -19.88 13.33 -16.95
N THR A 167 -19.22 14.26 -17.63
CA THR A 167 -19.53 14.61 -19.01
C THR A 167 -19.29 13.38 -19.89
N PRO A 168 -20.16 13.10 -20.89
CA PRO A 168 -19.89 12.03 -21.83
C PRO A 168 -18.62 12.38 -22.62
N SER A 169 -17.69 11.42 -22.63
CA SER A 169 -16.47 11.51 -23.43
C SER A 169 -16.85 11.67 -24.91
N PRO A 170 -16.27 12.63 -25.64
CA PRO A 170 -16.52 12.74 -27.07
C PRO A 170 -15.99 11.49 -27.77
N ASP A 171 -16.82 10.99 -28.69
CA ASP A 171 -16.57 10.04 -29.76
C ASP A 171 -15.09 9.66 -29.98
N ARG A 172 -14.80 8.35 -29.90
CA ARG A 172 -13.49 7.74 -30.21
C ARG A 172 -13.17 7.97 -31.70
N ARG A 173 -12.72 9.17 -32.05
CA ARG A 173 -11.89 9.35 -33.24
C ARG A 173 -10.46 9.00 -32.87
N GLN A 174 -9.89 8.14 -33.70
CA GLN A 174 -8.54 7.60 -33.61
C GLN A 174 -7.53 8.70 -33.23
N VAL A 175 -6.82 8.47 -32.13
CA VAL A 175 -5.64 9.25 -31.77
C VAL A 175 -4.53 8.83 -32.75
N PRO A 176 -3.95 9.73 -33.56
CA PRO A 176 -2.78 9.39 -34.35
C PRO A 176 -1.64 9.07 -33.37
N GLY A 177 -0.88 8.02 -33.64
CA GLY A 177 0.26 7.61 -32.80
C GLY A 177 1.20 8.79 -32.55
N GLY A 178 1.27 9.22 -31.29
CA GLY A 178 2.20 10.23 -30.84
C GLY A 178 3.62 9.68 -30.92
N GLN A 179 4.51 10.41 -31.57
CA GLN A 179 5.94 10.14 -31.45
C GLN A 179 6.39 10.58 -30.05
N GLU A 180 7.11 9.71 -29.35
CA GLU A 180 7.70 10.04 -28.05
C GLU A 180 8.61 11.26 -28.18
N GLU A 181 8.43 12.22 -27.29
CA GLU A 181 9.32 13.36 -27.14
C GLU A 181 10.72 12.88 -26.72
N PRO A 182 11.81 13.54 -27.16
CA PRO A 182 13.19 13.09 -26.90
C PRO A 182 13.52 12.93 -25.41
N GLU A 183 12.91 13.75 -24.57
CA GLU A 183 13.11 13.77 -23.11
C GLU A 183 12.51 12.54 -22.43
N ASP A 184 11.38 12.03 -22.93
CA ASP A 184 10.71 10.83 -22.40
C ASP A 184 11.48 9.55 -22.74
N ARG A 185 12.21 9.52 -23.87
CA ARG A 185 13.11 8.41 -24.22
C ARG A 185 14.34 8.34 -23.32
N GLU A 186 14.87 9.48 -22.91
CA GLU A 186 16.03 9.53 -22.00
C GLU A 186 15.64 9.03 -20.60
N VAL A 187 14.46 9.42 -20.11
CA VAL A 187 13.94 8.95 -18.81
C VAL A 187 13.64 7.45 -18.84
N ASN A 188 12.99 6.95 -19.91
CA ASN A 188 12.59 5.55 -19.97
C ASN A 188 13.78 4.60 -20.22
N SER A 189 14.78 5.02 -21.03
CA SER A 189 16.02 4.25 -21.20
C SER A 189 16.86 4.16 -19.93
N ARG A 190 16.83 5.19 -19.07
CA ARG A 190 17.46 5.16 -17.74
C ARG A 190 16.68 4.25 -16.79
N CYS A 191 15.36 4.14 -16.88
CA CYS A 191 14.60 3.18 -16.06
C CYS A 191 14.95 1.72 -16.40
N ASP A 192 15.15 1.40 -17.68
CA ASP A 192 15.57 0.05 -18.09
C ASP A 192 17.01 -0.26 -17.65
N GLU A 193 17.92 0.72 -17.74
CA GLU A 193 19.31 0.58 -17.27
C GLU A 193 19.40 0.37 -15.74
N TRP A 194 18.48 0.96 -14.97
CA TRP A 194 18.38 0.75 -13.51
C TRP A 194 17.76 -0.60 -13.13
N SER A 195 16.99 -1.21 -14.03
CA SER A 195 16.40 -2.53 -13.84
C SER A 195 17.46 -3.65 -13.94
N ASP A 196 18.45 -3.46 -14.81
CA ASP A 196 19.55 -4.41 -15.03
C ASP A 196 20.75 -4.17 -14.10
N LEU A 197 20.87 -2.98 -13.50
CA LEU A 197 21.88 -2.69 -12.48
C LEU A 197 21.41 -3.22 -11.11
N LYS A 198 21.66 -4.52 -10.84
CA LYS A 198 21.67 -5.03 -9.46
C LYS A 198 22.80 -4.40 -8.67
N VAL A 199 22.61 -3.16 -8.22
CA VAL A 199 23.45 -2.53 -7.20
C VAL A 199 23.14 -3.24 -5.90
N ARG A 200 23.99 -4.22 -5.54
CA ARG A 200 23.95 -4.82 -4.21
C ARG A 200 24.02 -3.70 -3.17
N THR A 201 22.97 -3.60 -2.36
CA THR A 201 22.87 -2.59 -1.32
C THR A 201 24.00 -2.76 -0.31
N GLU A 202 24.37 -1.68 0.38
CA GLU A 202 25.38 -1.72 1.44
C GLU A 202 25.03 -2.81 2.49
N SER A 203 23.73 -2.98 2.78
CA SER A 203 23.21 -3.99 3.70
C SER A 203 23.45 -5.42 3.23
N GLU A 204 23.28 -5.74 1.95
CA GLU A 204 23.60 -7.07 1.39
C GLU A 204 25.11 -7.38 1.43
N ARG A 205 25.95 -6.35 1.33
CA ARG A 205 27.41 -6.49 1.45
C ARG A 205 27.83 -6.67 2.91
N GLU A 206 27.10 -6.07 3.83
CA GLU A 206 27.34 -6.16 5.27
C GLU A 206 26.87 -7.52 5.82
N VAL A 207 25.72 -8.04 5.36
CA VAL A 207 25.26 -9.40 5.65
C VAL A 207 26.26 -10.45 5.15
N GLU A 208 26.80 -10.30 3.94
CA GLU A 208 27.85 -11.18 3.43
C GLU A 208 29.16 -11.09 4.25
N ARG A 209 29.51 -9.88 4.70
CA ARG A 209 30.69 -9.66 5.55
C ARG A 209 30.51 -10.30 6.93
N TYR A 210 29.29 -10.25 7.47
CA TYR A 210 28.89 -10.95 8.69
C TYR A 210 29.01 -12.47 8.51
N ARG A 211 28.41 -13.04 7.46
CA ARG A 211 28.50 -14.48 7.14
C ARG A 211 29.94 -14.98 7.03
N ARG A 212 30.81 -14.21 6.35
CA ARG A 212 32.25 -14.52 6.25
C ARG A 212 32.98 -14.47 7.59
N ARG A 213 32.56 -13.60 8.50
CA ARG A 213 33.18 -13.44 9.83
C ARG A 213 32.71 -14.52 10.82
N THR A 214 31.47 -14.97 10.71
CA THR A 214 30.85 -15.91 11.66
C THR A 214 30.85 -17.37 11.16
N GLY A 215 31.15 -17.59 9.88
CA GLY A 215 31.19 -18.94 9.29
C GLY A 215 29.80 -19.59 9.16
N ARG A 216 28.73 -18.79 9.21
CA ARG A 216 27.34 -19.18 8.99
C ARG A 216 26.85 -18.67 7.65
#